data_AF-A0A4Q3YIR3-F1
#
_entry.id   AF-A0A4Q3YIR3-F1
#
_cell.length_a   1.000
_cell.length_b   1.000
_cell.length_c   1.000
_cell.angle_alpha   90.00
_cell.angle_beta   90.00
_cell.angle_gamma   90.00
#
_symmetry.space_group_name_H-M   'P 1'
#
loop_
_entity.id
_entity.type
_entity.pdbx_description
1 polymer ?
#
loop_
_entity_poly.entity_id
_entity_poly.type
_entity_poly.pdbx_seq_one_letter_code
_entity_poly.pdbx_strand_id
1 'polypeptide(L)'
;MGGQTAGMLLGARLTDPKDPTAQDVNMLEPRIKAGLILTAPGNGGDSLSEMAAANYTFFNPDFSHMTTRSLVVVGSDDASAHLTVRGPSWHEDPYHYSPGAEALMTVLGGKHGLGGISGYDARETDDEDPERLEIVLRMTWAYLRSALDGDDRAWTDARAALQAYASSQARVDLR
;
A
#
# COMPACT_ATOMS: atom_id res chain seq x y z
N MET A 1 -3.52 8.73 4.52
CA MET A 1 -3.81 9.38 3.22
C MET A 1 -2.72 9.22 2.16
N GLY A 2 -1.42 9.18 2.51
CA GLY A 2 -0.34 9.11 1.52
C GLY A 2 -0.46 7.96 0.51
N GLY A 3 -0.86 6.75 0.95
CA GLY A 3 -1.05 5.60 0.06
C GLY A 3 -2.10 5.81 -1.03
N GLN A 4 -3.21 6.49 -0.74
CA GLN A 4 -4.23 6.80 -1.75
C GLN A 4 -3.71 7.80 -2.78
N THR A 5 -3.05 8.88 -2.32
CA THR A 5 -2.46 9.87 -3.23
C THR A 5 -1.43 9.23 -4.16
N ALA A 6 -0.56 8.36 -3.61
CA ALA A 6 0.38 7.60 -4.42
C ALA A 6 -0.35 6.72 -5.44
N GLY A 7 -1.36 5.94 -5.01
CA GLY A 7 -2.16 5.11 -5.92
C GLY A 7 -2.77 5.90 -7.08
N MET A 8 -3.32 7.08 -6.80
CA MET A 8 -3.89 7.94 -7.84
C MET A 8 -2.83 8.42 -8.85
N LEU A 9 -1.66 8.84 -8.38
CA LEU A 9 -0.54 9.22 -9.26
C LEU A 9 -0.01 8.05 -10.09
N LEU A 10 -0.11 6.82 -9.58
CA LEU A 10 0.24 5.59 -10.30
C LEU A 10 -0.84 5.10 -11.27
N GLY A 11 -2.03 5.72 -11.26
CA GLY A 11 -3.11 5.48 -12.22
C GLY A 11 -4.39 4.90 -11.64
N ALA A 12 -4.51 4.72 -10.32
CA ALA A 12 -5.80 4.45 -9.72
C ALA A 12 -6.74 5.65 -9.96
N ARG A 13 -7.99 5.39 -10.28
CA ARG A 13 -9.00 6.44 -10.46
C ARG A 13 -9.84 6.60 -9.21
N LEU A 14 -10.62 7.68 -9.16
CA LEU A 14 -11.46 7.97 -8.00
C LEU A 14 -12.81 8.51 -8.44
N THR A 15 -13.87 8.00 -7.82
CA THR A 15 -15.23 8.51 -7.98
C THR A 15 -15.81 8.76 -6.60
N ASP A 16 -16.19 10.00 -6.29
CA ASP A 16 -16.97 10.30 -5.09
C ASP A 16 -18.48 10.24 -5.43
N PRO A 17 -19.25 9.28 -4.88
CA PRO A 17 -20.67 9.15 -5.18
C PRO A 17 -21.53 10.34 -4.72
N LYS A 18 -21.01 11.23 -3.86
CA LYS A 18 -21.72 12.42 -3.38
C LYS A 18 -21.26 13.73 -4.03
N ASP A 19 -20.21 13.70 -4.86
CA ASP A 19 -19.71 14.87 -5.58
C ASP A 19 -19.75 14.64 -7.09
N PRO A 20 -20.73 15.24 -7.82
CA PRO A 20 -20.86 15.06 -9.26
C PRO A 20 -19.69 15.65 -10.07
N THR A 21 -18.81 16.46 -9.45
CA THR A 21 -17.60 16.99 -10.08
C THR A 21 -16.39 16.08 -9.93
N ALA A 22 -16.45 15.13 -8.99
CA ALA A 22 -15.39 14.16 -8.71
C ALA A 22 -15.78 12.76 -9.22
N GLN A 23 -15.99 12.64 -10.52
CA GLN A 23 -16.33 11.38 -11.20
C GLN A 23 -15.18 10.95 -12.11
N ASP A 24 -14.75 9.69 -12.01
CA ASP A 24 -13.67 9.12 -12.84
C ASP A 24 -12.39 9.99 -12.84
N VAL A 25 -12.06 10.55 -11.68
CA VAL A 25 -10.92 11.46 -11.52
C VAL A 25 -9.63 10.70 -11.79
N ASN A 26 -8.91 11.15 -12.81
CA ASN A 26 -7.64 10.59 -13.24
C ASN A 26 -6.50 11.57 -12.94
N MET A 27 -5.59 11.14 -12.06
CA MET A 27 -4.40 11.92 -11.65
C MET A 27 -3.10 11.23 -12.06
N LEU A 28 -3.13 10.30 -13.01
CA LEU A 28 -1.95 9.59 -13.49
C LEU A 28 -0.83 10.58 -13.86
N GLU A 29 0.34 10.38 -13.27
CA GLU A 29 1.55 11.13 -13.59
C GLU A 29 2.51 10.25 -14.42
N PRO A 30 2.54 10.39 -15.76
CA PRO A 30 3.26 9.49 -16.66
C PRO A 30 4.80 9.52 -16.51
N ARG A 31 5.34 10.50 -15.78
CA ARG A 31 6.77 10.57 -15.44
C ARG A 31 7.17 9.58 -14.35
N ILE A 32 6.24 9.15 -13.48
CA ILE A 32 6.52 8.14 -12.45
C ILE A 32 6.68 6.77 -13.13
N LYS A 33 7.79 6.07 -12.83
CA LYS A 33 8.14 4.79 -13.46
C LYS A 33 7.91 3.58 -12.57
N ALA A 34 7.95 3.78 -11.26
CA ALA A 34 7.68 2.77 -10.25
C ALA A 34 7.13 3.46 -8.99
N GLY A 35 6.35 2.75 -8.19
CA GLY A 35 5.80 3.28 -6.95
C GLY A 35 5.72 2.26 -5.82
N LEU A 36 5.56 2.80 -4.60
CA LEU A 36 5.28 2.04 -3.39
C LEU A 36 3.90 2.43 -2.88
N ILE A 37 3.09 1.45 -2.50
CA ILE A 37 1.78 1.64 -1.91
C ILE A 37 1.83 1.08 -0.48
N LEU A 38 2.03 1.95 0.51
CA LEU A 38 2.12 1.57 1.91
C LEU A 38 0.75 1.78 2.58
N THR A 39 0.17 0.69 3.09
CA THR A 39 -1.09 0.66 3.88
C THR A 39 -2.20 1.55 3.30
N ALA A 40 -2.32 1.55 1.97
CA ALA A 40 -3.32 2.37 1.30
C ALA A 40 -4.74 1.86 1.57
N PRO A 41 -5.74 2.76 1.60
CA PRO A 41 -7.14 2.36 1.55
C PRO A 41 -7.40 1.41 0.38
N GLY A 42 -8.21 0.38 0.63
CA GLY A 42 -8.71 -0.51 -0.42
C GLY A 42 -9.97 0.02 -1.11
N ASN A 43 -10.71 -0.88 -1.76
CA ASN A 43 -11.95 -0.54 -2.47
C ASN A 43 -12.99 0.08 -1.54
N GLY A 44 -13.84 0.94 -2.09
CA GLY A 44 -14.92 1.59 -1.36
C GLY A 44 -16.21 0.77 -1.25
N GLY A 45 -17.35 1.45 -1.28
CA GLY A 45 -18.68 0.86 -1.19
C GLY A 45 -18.89 0.03 0.08
N ASP A 46 -19.37 -1.20 -0.08
CA ASP A 46 -19.67 -2.12 1.03
C ASP A 46 -18.44 -2.57 1.83
N SER A 47 -17.23 -2.21 1.39
CA SER A 47 -16.00 -2.41 2.16
C SER A 47 -15.79 -1.37 3.26
N LEU A 48 -16.49 -0.23 3.21
CA LEU A 48 -16.32 0.87 4.16
C LEU A 48 -17.16 0.66 5.43
N SER A 49 -16.67 1.17 6.54
CA SER A 49 -17.49 1.35 7.76
C SER A 49 -18.59 2.38 7.50
N GLU A 50 -19.66 2.35 8.30
CA GLU A 50 -20.71 3.38 8.23
C GLU A 50 -20.14 4.80 8.42
N MET A 51 -19.17 4.95 9.32
CA MET A 51 -18.49 6.22 9.57
C MET A 51 -17.75 6.69 8.32
N ALA A 52 -16.98 5.82 7.66
CA ALA A 52 -16.23 6.19 6.47
C ALA A 52 -17.14 6.46 5.28
N ALA A 53 -18.17 5.64 5.06
CA ALA A 53 -19.15 5.86 3.99
C ALA A 53 -19.94 7.17 4.18
N ALA A 54 -20.18 7.58 5.42
CA ALA A 54 -20.86 8.84 5.72
C ALA A 54 -19.96 10.07 5.51
N ASN A 55 -18.70 10.02 5.98
CA ASN A 55 -17.82 11.18 6.13
C ASN A 55 -16.67 11.29 5.11
N TYR A 56 -16.25 10.18 4.52
CA TYR A 56 -15.12 10.08 3.59
C TYR A 56 -15.56 9.45 2.27
N THR A 57 -16.53 10.09 1.63
CA THR A 57 -17.21 9.57 0.43
C THR A 57 -16.26 9.42 -0.76
N PHE A 58 -15.11 10.09 -0.74
CA PHE A 58 -14.04 9.91 -1.72
C PHE A 58 -13.26 8.58 -1.57
N PHE A 59 -13.45 7.77 -0.51
CA PHE A 59 -12.79 6.45 -0.38
C PHE A 59 -13.42 5.40 -1.31
N ASN A 60 -13.38 5.66 -2.61
CA ASN A 60 -13.81 4.75 -3.66
C ASN A 60 -12.75 4.73 -4.78
N PRO A 61 -11.52 4.26 -4.49
CA PRO A 61 -10.51 4.10 -5.53
C PRO A 61 -10.89 2.98 -6.49
N ASP A 62 -10.59 3.17 -7.77
CA ASP A 62 -10.62 2.13 -8.79
C ASP A 62 -9.19 1.82 -9.24
N PHE A 63 -8.72 0.66 -8.80
CA PHE A 63 -7.37 0.17 -9.05
C PHE A 63 -7.18 -0.45 -10.43
N SER A 64 -8.26 -0.75 -11.16
CA SER A 64 -8.20 -1.47 -12.45
C SER A 64 -7.38 -0.73 -13.53
N HIS A 65 -7.23 0.59 -13.37
CA HIS A 65 -6.46 1.46 -14.25
C HIS A 65 -5.00 1.68 -13.81
N MET A 66 -4.63 1.22 -12.61
CA MET A 66 -3.29 1.40 -12.06
C MET A 66 -2.31 0.41 -12.71
N THR A 67 -1.67 0.86 -13.80
CA THR A 67 -0.74 0.06 -14.61
C THR A 67 0.74 0.34 -14.32
N THR A 68 1.03 1.39 -13.56
CA THR A 68 2.41 1.69 -13.16
C THR A 68 2.94 0.61 -12.22
N ARG A 69 4.17 0.14 -12.49
CA ARG A 69 4.85 -0.91 -11.72
C ARG A 69 4.87 -0.53 -10.23
N SER A 70 4.34 -1.39 -9.36
CA SER A 70 4.29 -1.08 -7.92
C SER A 70 4.49 -2.29 -7.00
N LEU A 71 5.02 -1.98 -5.83
CA LEU A 71 5.03 -2.87 -4.66
C LEU A 71 3.98 -2.36 -3.68
N VAL A 72 3.09 -3.26 -3.24
CA VAL A 72 2.11 -3.00 -2.18
C VAL A 72 2.65 -3.56 -0.87
N VAL A 73 2.60 -2.77 0.20
CA VAL A 73 3.07 -3.16 1.53
C VAL A 73 1.95 -2.97 2.54
N VAL A 74 1.63 -4.02 3.28
CA VAL A 74 0.52 -4.07 4.24
C VAL A 74 0.98 -4.63 5.57
N GLY A 75 0.31 -4.24 6.65
CA GLY A 75 0.44 -4.87 7.96
C GLY A 75 -0.60 -5.97 8.13
N SER A 76 -0.22 -7.16 8.62
CA SER A 76 -1.18 -8.25 8.85
C SER A 76 -2.23 -7.94 9.92
N ASP A 77 -1.95 -6.95 10.77
CA ASP A 77 -2.77 -6.58 11.92
C ASP A 77 -3.36 -5.16 11.75
N ASP A 78 -3.24 -4.57 10.55
CA ASP A 78 -3.84 -3.28 10.23
C ASP A 78 -5.36 -3.42 10.02
N ALA A 79 -6.11 -3.55 11.11
CA ALA A 79 -7.55 -3.76 11.03
C ALA A 79 -8.31 -2.55 10.49
N SER A 80 -7.78 -1.33 10.69
CA SER A 80 -8.39 -0.06 10.27
C SER A 80 -9.92 -0.01 10.47
N ALA A 81 -10.42 -0.51 11.61
CA ALA A 81 -11.86 -0.74 11.85
C ALA A 81 -12.70 0.55 11.86
N HIS A 82 -12.05 1.71 11.99
CA HIS A 82 -12.69 3.00 11.82
C HIS A 82 -13.02 3.30 10.34
N LEU A 83 -12.29 2.71 9.38
CA LEU A 83 -12.48 2.93 7.94
C LEU A 83 -13.18 1.78 7.22
N THR A 84 -12.93 0.53 7.61
CA THR A 84 -13.38 -0.65 6.85
C THR A 84 -14.01 -1.72 7.75
N VAL A 85 -14.93 -2.50 7.16
CA VAL A 85 -15.49 -3.71 7.77
C VAL A 85 -14.72 -4.98 7.40
N ARG A 86 -13.75 -4.90 6.48
CA ARG A 86 -12.99 -6.05 5.94
C ARG A 86 -11.73 -6.41 6.72
N GLY A 87 -11.34 -5.57 7.68
CA GLY A 87 -10.10 -5.75 8.43
C GLY A 87 -8.85 -5.64 7.55
N PRO A 88 -7.73 -6.28 7.93
CA PRO A 88 -6.43 -6.09 7.28
C PRO A 88 -6.39 -6.41 5.79
N SER A 89 -7.20 -7.37 5.34
CA SER A 89 -7.27 -7.77 3.92
C SER A 89 -7.70 -6.64 2.97
N TRP A 90 -8.32 -5.58 3.50
CA TRP A 90 -8.72 -4.41 2.72
C TRP A 90 -7.52 -3.70 2.07
N HIS A 91 -6.40 -3.63 2.79
CA HIS A 91 -5.19 -2.96 2.31
C HIS A 91 -4.47 -3.71 1.19
N GLU A 92 -4.84 -4.98 0.93
CA GLU A 92 -4.29 -5.77 -0.16
C GLU A 92 -4.98 -5.49 -1.51
N ASP A 93 -6.10 -4.77 -1.52
CA ASP A 93 -6.87 -4.48 -2.74
C ASP A 93 -6.04 -3.83 -3.86
N PRO A 94 -5.13 -2.87 -3.62
CA PRO A 94 -4.24 -2.36 -4.67
C PRO A 94 -3.42 -3.47 -5.32
N TYR A 95 -3.01 -4.50 -4.58
CA TYR A 95 -2.31 -5.63 -5.18
C TYR A 95 -3.27 -6.44 -6.03
N HIS A 96 -4.41 -6.85 -5.48
CA HIS A 96 -5.34 -7.76 -6.16
C HIS A 96 -6.00 -7.16 -7.41
N TYR A 97 -6.25 -5.84 -7.43
CA TYR A 97 -7.03 -5.19 -8.48
C TYR A 97 -6.22 -4.33 -9.46
N SER A 98 -4.96 -3.97 -9.14
CA SER A 98 -4.13 -3.18 -10.07
C SER A 98 -3.33 -4.06 -11.03
N PRO A 99 -3.43 -3.88 -12.35
CA PRO A 99 -2.58 -4.62 -13.30
C PRO A 99 -1.07 -4.38 -13.12
N GLY A 100 -0.67 -3.21 -12.61
CA GLY A 100 0.73 -2.83 -12.41
C GLY A 100 1.34 -3.27 -11.08
N ALA A 101 0.57 -3.88 -10.17
CA ALA A 101 1.12 -4.39 -8.91
C ALA A 101 1.88 -5.70 -9.16
N GLU A 102 3.19 -5.70 -8.91
CA GLU A 102 4.08 -6.83 -9.20
C GLU A 102 4.28 -7.75 -7.99
N ALA A 103 4.13 -7.19 -6.79
CA ALA A 103 4.32 -7.91 -5.54
C ALA A 103 3.49 -7.29 -4.40
N LEU A 104 3.17 -8.13 -3.44
CA LEU A 104 2.60 -7.79 -2.14
C LEU A 104 3.59 -8.19 -1.06
N MET A 105 3.92 -7.27 -0.16
CA MET A 105 4.68 -7.56 1.05
C MET A 105 3.78 -7.42 2.26
N THR A 106 3.57 -8.52 3.00
CA THR A 106 2.85 -8.50 4.27
C THR A 106 3.84 -8.47 5.42
N VAL A 107 3.81 -7.40 6.23
CA VAL A 107 4.55 -7.29 7.49
C VAL A 107 3.75 -7.98 8.60
N LEU A 108 4.31 -9.07 9.13
CA LEU A 108 3.65 -9.92 10.11
C LEU A 108 3.65 -9.24 11.49
N GLY A 109 2.48 -9.15 12.12
CA GLY A 109 2.24 -8.38 13.34
C GLY A 109 2.30 -6.86 13.15
N GLY A 110 2.55 -6.38 11.92
CA GLY A 110 2.56 -4.95 11.62
C GLY A 110 1.14 -4.39 11.56
N LYS A 111 0.96 -3.18 12.07
CA LYS A 111 -0.28 -2.40 11.91
C LYS A 111 -0.09 -1.32 10.84
N HIS A 112 -0.91 -0.27 10.90
CA HIS A 112 -0.93 0.81 9.92
C HIS A 112 0.42 1.52 9.73
N GLY A 113 1.18 1.67 10.82
CA GLY A 113 2.50 2.30 10.82
C GLY A 113 3.64 1.39 10.39
N LEU A 114 3.39 0.09 10.13
CA LEU A 114 4.39 -0.88 9.67
C LEU A 114 5.66 -0.93 10.55
N GLY A 115 5.51 -0.83 11.87
CA GLY A 115 6.64 -0.82 12.82
C GLY A 115 7.23 0.56 13.13
N GLY A 116 6.63 1.65 12.65
CA GLY A 116 6.99 3.01 13.10
C GLY A 116 7.24 4.04 12.00
N ILE A 117 6.66 3.85 10.81
CA ILE A 117 6.61 4.90 9.79
C ILE A 117 5.65 5.98 10.29
N SER A 118 6.19 7.12 10.71
CA SER A 118 5.44 8.25 11.27
C SER A 118 6.13 9.57 10.95
N GLY A 119 5.42 10.68 11.12
CA GLY A 119 6.03 12.01 11.09
C GLY A 119 7.10 12.17 12.18
N TYR A 120 8.05 13.08 11.97
CA TYR A 120 9.05 13.41 13.00
C TYR A 120 8.34 13.97 14.24
N ASP A 121 8.67 13.44 15.43
CA ASP A 121 8.00 13.71 16.71
C ASP A 121 6.47 13.45 16.73
N ALA A 122 5.95 12.68 15.76
CA ALA A 122 4.54 12.32 15.72
C ALA A 122 4.31 10.99 16.47
N ARG A 123 3.39 10.98 17.44
CA ARG A 123 2.96 9.76 18.16
C ARG A 123 1.83 9.05 17.39
N GLU A 124 2.07 8.79 16.12
CA GLU A 124 1.08 8.24 15.17
C GLU A 124 1.11 6.71 15.10
N THR A 125 2.22 6.09 15.49
CA THR A 125 2.37 4.63 15.58
C THR A 125 2.08 4.14 17.00
N ASP A 126 1.36 3.02 17.08
CA ASP A 126 1.07 2.27 18.30
C ASP A 126 1.66 0.85 18.24
N ASP A 127 2.57 0.62 17.29
CA ASP A 127 3.15 -0.68 16.92
C ASP A 127 4.66 -0.59 16.64
N GLU A 128 5.34 0.39 17.24
CA GLU A 128 6.78 0.63 17.11
C GLU A 128 7.61 -0.65 17.26
N ASP A 129 8.34 -0.99 16.21
CA ASP A 129 9.22 -2.15 16.14
C ASP A 129 10.36 -1.84 15.16
N PRO A 130 11.57 -1.54 15.66
CA PRO A 130 12.72 -1.21 14.82
C PRO A 130 13.10 -2.29 13.81
N GLU A 131 12.87 -3.58 14.12
CA GLU A 131 13.17 -4.67 13.19
C GLU A 131 12.20 -4.64 12.00
N ARG A 132 10.90 -4.49 12.26
CA ARG A 132 9.89 -4.36 11.19
C ARG A 132 10.17 -3.13 10.33
N LEU A 133 10.46 -2.00 10.96
CA LEU A 133 10.75 -0.75 10.26
C LEU A 133 11.97 -0.90 9.32
N GLU A 134 13.05 -1.50 9.80
CA GLU A 134 14.25 -1.74 8.99
C GLU A 134 13.98 -2.71 7.82
N ILE A 135 13.14 -3.73 8.04
CA ILE A 135 12.73 -4.65 6.97
C ILE A 135 11.93 -3.92 5.90
N VAL A 136 10.96 -3.09 6.29
CA VAL A 136 10.18 -2.28 5.35
C VAL A 136 11.09 -1.34 4.57
N LEU A 137 12.03 -0.66 5.25
CA LEU A 137 13.01 0.22 4.61
C LEU A 137 13.85 -0.52 3.56
N ARG A 138 14.45 -1.66 3.91
CA ARG A 138 15.33 -2.40 3.00
C ARG A 138 14.58 -2.98 1.81
N MET A 139 13.41 -3.57 2.05
CA MET A 139 12.62 -4.20 0.99
C MET A 139 12.09 -3.16 0.00
N THR A 140 11.58 -2.03 0.50
CA THR A 140 11.10 -0.94 -0.35
C THR A 140 12.22 -0.28 -1.15
N TRP A 141 13.39 -0.09 -0.54
CA TRP A 141 14.58 0.39 -1.26
C TRP A 141 15.01 -0.59 -2.36
N ALA A 142 15.09 -1.89 -2.05
CA ALA A 142 15.54 -2.90 -3.00
C ALA A 142 14.59 -3.02 -4.20
N TYR A 143 13.28 -2.93 -3.97
CA TYR A 143 12.28 -2.87 -5.02
C TYR A 143 12.47 -1.63 -5.90
N LEU A 144 12.55 -0.44 -5.30
CA LEU A 144 12.70 0.81 -6.08
C LEU A 144 14.00 0.85 -6.88
N ARG A 145 15.13 0.42 -6.30
CA ARG A 145 16.42 0.29 -7.01
C ARG A 145 16.24 -0.59 -8.25
N SER A 146 15.67 -1.78 -8.07
CA SER A 146 15.50 -2.73 -9.18
C SER A 146 14.58 -2.19 -10.28
N ALA A 147 13.43 -1.63 -9.86
CA ALA A 147 12.43 -1.11 -10.78
C ALA A 147 12.89 0.13 -11.56
N LEU A 148 13.80 0.94 -11.00
CA LEU A 148 14.29 2.18 -11.62
C LEU A 148 15.60 2.00 -12.40
N ASP A 149 16.49 1.10 -11.95
CA ASP A 149 17.79 0.86 -12.62
C ASP A 149 17.74 -0.24 -13.68
N GLY A 150 16.66 -1.05 -13.71
CA GLY A 150 16.52 -2.18 -14.63
C GLY A 150 17.40 -3.39 -14.30
N ASP A 151 17.97 -3.43 -13.09
CA ASP A 151 18.76 -4.54 -12.55
C ASP A 151 18.05 -5.16 -11.35
N ASP A 152 17.48 -6.35 -11.54
CA ASP A 152 16.66 -7.04 -10.55
C ASP A 152 17.45 -7.72 -9.41
N ARG A 153 18.78 -7.58 -9.38
CA ARG A 153 19.62 -8.19 -8.33
C ARG A 153 19.25 -7.71 -6.94
N ALA A 154 19.05 -6.39 -6.75
CA ALA A 154 18.76 -5.85 -5.42
C ALA A 154 17.46 -6.45 -4.84
N TRP A 155 16.39 -6.52 -5.63
CA TRP A 155 15.11 -7.11 -5.22
C TRP A 155 15.20 -8.62 -5.00
N THR A 156 15.94 -9.32 -5.86
CA THR A 156 16.13 -10.77 -5.75
C THR A 156 16.91 -11.13 -4.48
N ASP A 157 18.02 -10.44 -4.23
CA ASP A 157 18.86 -10.66 -3.05
C ASP A 157 18.12 -10.29 -1.76
N ALA A 158 17.36 -9.19 -1.77
CA ALA A 158 16.57 -8.76 -0.60
C ALA A 158 15.49 -9.77 -0.24
N ARG A 159 14.74 -10.32 -1.21
CA ARG A 159 13.76 -11.39 -0.96
C ARG A 159 14.41 -12.66 -0.43
N ALA A 160 15.55 -13.06 -1.00
CA ALA A 160 16.29 -14.23 -0.53
C ALA A 160 16.76 -14.03 0.93
N ALA A 161 17.28 -12.85 1.26
CA ALA A 161 17.67 -12.50 2.62
C ALA A 161 16.48 -12.46 3.58
N LEU A 162 15.35 -11.87 3.18
CA LEU A 162 14.12 -11.89 3.97
C LEU A 162 13.71 -13.32 4.30
N GLN A 163 13.65 -14.20 3.29
CA GLN A 163 13.24 -15.58 3.49
C GLN A 163 14.20 -16.36 4.40
N ALA A 164 15.52 -16.14 4.26
CA ALA A 164 16.53 -16.85 5.01
C ALA A 164 16.66 -16.39 6.46
N TYR A 165 16.49 -15.09 6.72
CA TYR A 165 16.88 -14.48 8.00
C TYR A 165 15.75 -13.78 8.75
N ALA A 166 14.64 -13.45 8.09
CA ALA A 166 13.57 -12.63 8.66
C ALA A 166 12.16 -13.06 8.19
N SER A 167 11.98 -14.35 7.87
CA SER A 167 10.70 -14.90 7.39
C SER A 167 9.58 -14.87 8.44
N SER A 168 9.91 -14.69 9.72
CA SER A 168 8.93 -14.45 10.79
C SER A 168 8.43 -13.01 10.84
N GLN A 169 9.07 -12.07 10.13
CA GLN A 169 8.76 -10.64 10.20
C GLN A 169 7.97 -10.16 8.99
N ALA A 170 8.20 -10.72 7.80
CA ALA A 170 7.41 -10.41 6.61
C ALA A 170 7.45 -11.55 5.58
N ARG A 171 6.46 -11.56 4.70
CA ARG A 171 6.41 -12.42 3.51
C ARG A 171 6.18 -11.59 2.25
N VAL A 172 6.58 -12.13 1.11
CA VAL A 172 6.37 -11.51 -0.21
C VAL A 172 5.64 -12.49 -1.12
N ASP A 173 4.51 -12.05 -1.64
CA ASP A 173 3.75 -12.72 -2.69
C ASP A 173 4.04 -11.99 -4.02
N LEU A 174 4.25 -12.75 -5.09
CA LEU A 174 4.56 -12.24 -6.42
C LEU A 174 3.39 -12.51 -7.35
N ARG A 175 3.23 -11.64 -8.35
CA ARG A 175 2.32 -11.87 -9.47
C ARG A 175 2.99 -12.61 -10.63
#